data_AF-A0A7W0GTL1-F1
#
_entry.id   AF-A0A7W0GTL1-F1
#
_cell.length_a   1.000
_cell.length_b   1.000
_cell.length_c   1.000
_cell.angle_alpha   90.00
_cell.angle_beta   90.00
_cell.angle_gamma   90.00
#
_symmetry.space_group_name_H-M   'P 1'
#
loop_
_entity.id
_entity.type
_entity.pdbx_description
1 polymer ?
#
loop_
_entity_poly.entity_id
_entity_poly.type
_entity_poly.pdbx_seq_one_letter_code
_entity_poly.pdbx_strand_id
1 'polypeptide(L)' 'TPHQYLIKFRVDRAKALLTGSEMPLVEVSSRSGFSHQSHFTRLFRRLTGTTPQSYRLMFQP' A
#
# COMPACT_ATOMS: atom_id res chain seq x y z
N THR A 1 -11.10 15.98 0.04
CA THR A 1 -10.19 16.95 -0.62
C THR A 1 -9.35 16.25 -1.68
N PRO A 2 -8.75 16.97 -2.65
CA PRO A 2 -7.87 16.37 -3.67
C PRO A 2 -6.76 15.49 -3.09
N HIS A 3 -6.20 15.90 -1.95
CA HIS A 3 -5.20 15.12 -1.21
C HIS A 3 -5.71 13.75 -0.74
N GLN A 4 -6.94 13.66 -0.22
CA GLN A 4 -7.54 12.39 0.20
C GLN A 4 -7.79 11.46 -0.98
N TYR A 5 -8.23 12.01 -2.12
CA TYR A 5 -8.41 11.24 -3.35
C TYR A 5 -7.09 10.65 -3.83
N LEU A 6 -6.02 11.46 -3.85
CA LEU A 6 -4.68 11.00 -4.23
C LEU A 6 -4.18 9.88 -3.29
N ILE A 7 -4.37 10.02 -1.98
CA ILE A 7 -3.99 8.97 -1.03
C ILE A 7 -4.75 7.67 -1.30
N LYS A 8 -6.07 7.74 -1.53
CA LYS A 8 -6.87 6.56 -1.85
C LYS A 8 -6.38 5.87 -3.13
N PHE A 9 -6.15 6.65 -4.19
CA PHE A 9 -5.59 6.14 -5.45
C PHE A 9 -4.24 5.43 -5.24
N ARG A 10 -3.33 6.03 -4.47
CA ARG A 10 -2.03 5.41 -4.14
C ARG A 10 -2.18 4.11 -3.36
N VAL A 11 -3.11 4.06 -2.41
CA VAL A 11 -3.39 2.82 -1.64
C VAL A 11 -3.99 1.74 -2.52
N ASP A 12 -4.90 2.08 -3.43
CA ASP A 12 -5.51 1.10 -4.33
C ASP A 12 -4.47 0.54 -5.33
N ARG A 13 -3.54 1.37 -5.81
CA ARG A 13 -2.37 0.91 -6.57
C ARG A 13 -1.49 -0.03 -5.76
N ALA A 14 -1.24 0.28 -4.48
CA ALA A 14 -0.43 -0.57 -3.60
C ALA A 14 -1.08 -1.95 -3.40
N LYS A 15 -2.41 -2.03 -3.23
CA LYS A 15 -3.13 -3.32 -3.13
C LYS A 15 -2.85 -4.21 -4.35
N ALA A 16 -2.98 -3.66 -5.56
CA ALA A 16 -2.74 -4.41 -6.80
C ALA A 16 -1.30 -4.94 -6.89
N LEU A 17 -0.31 -4.13 -6.49
CA LEU A 17 1.09 -4.55 -6.45
C LEU A 17 1.35 -5.63 -5.40
N LEU A 18 0.72 -5.52 -4.22
CA LEU A 18 0.86 -6.49 -3.12
C LEU A 18 0.29 -7.85 -3.49
N THR A 19 -0.83 -7.91 -4.21
CA THR A 19 -1.49 -9.18 -4.59
C THR A 19 -0.93 -9.78 -5.87
N GLY A 20 -0.27 -8.97 -6.71
CA GLY A 20 0.27 -9.40 -8.00
C GLY A 20 1.77 -9.72 -8.00
N SER A 21 2.48 -9.53 -6.87
CA SER A 21 3.94 -9.73 -6.82
C SER A 21 4.50 -9.89 -5.40
N GLU A 22 5.65 -10.57 -5.31
CA GLU A 22 6.48 -10.67 -4.10
C GLU A 22 7.41 -9.47 -3.88
N MET A 23 7.15 -8.36 -4.57
CA MET A 23 7.99 -7.16 -4.51
C MET A 23 8.22 -6.68 -3.05
N PRO A 24 9.43 -6.25 -2.67
CA PRO A 24 9.68 -5.72 -1.33
C PRO A 24 8.74 -4.55 -0.98
N LEU A 25 8.26 -4.47 0.26
CA LEU A 25 7.31 -3.43 0.67
C LEU A 25 7.82 -2.00 0.46
N VAL A 26 9.14 -1.79 0.55
CA VAL A 26 9.79 -0.51 0.25
C VAL A 26 9.61 -0.12 -1.22
N GLU A 27 9.68 -1.09 -2.13
CA GLU A 27 9.50 -0.85 -3.56
C GLU A 27 8.02 -0.68 -3.90
N VAL A 28 7.12 -1.44 -3.27
CA VAL A 28 5.66 -1.21 -3.37
C VAL A 28 5.30 0.21 -2.93
N SER A 29 5.86 0.70 -1.82
CA SER A 29 5.68 2.08 -1.34
C SER A 29 6.08 3.09 -2.41
N SER A 30 7.31 2.96 -2.94
CA SER A 30 7.85 3.86 -3.96
C SER A 30 7.02 3.84 -5.25
N ARG A 31 6.72 2.66 -5.79
CA ARG A 31 5.94 2.48 -7.02
C ARG A 31 4.48 2.91 -6.89
N SER A 32 3.95 2.95 -5.67
CA SER A 32 2.61 3.47 -5.37
C SER A 32 2.60 4.98 -5.12
N GLY A 33 3.76 5.66 -5.20
CA GLY A 33 3.87 7.11 -5.08
C GLY A 33 4.08 7.62 -3.66
N PHE A 34 4.53 6.78 -2.72
CA PHE A 34 4.90 7.21 -1.37
C PHE A 34 6.41 7.38 -1.24
N SER A 35 6.85 8.55 -0.77
CA SER A 35 8.26 8.85 -0.54
C SER A 35 8.89 8.08 0.63
N HIS A 36 8.07 7.65 1.60
CA HIS A 36 8.53 6.94 2.79
C HIS A 36 7.63 5.76 3.13
N GLN A 37 8.25 4.60 3.37
CA GLN A 37 7.56 3.37 3.72
C GLN A 37 6.74 3.49 5.02
N SER A 38 7.25 4.20 6.03
CA SER A 38 6.52 4.42 7.29
C SER A 38 5.19 5.17 7.08
N HIS A 39 5.20 6.19 6.20
CA HIS A 39 4.00 6.94 5.84
C HIS A 39 3.01 6.08 5.05
N PHE A 40 3.51 5.31 4.09
CA PHE A 40 2.75 4.32 3.35
C PHE A 40 2.05 3.33 4.29
N THR A 41 2.80 2.65 5.16
CA THR A 41 2.26 1.66 6.09
C THR A 41 1.17 2.25 6.99
N ARG A 42 1.38 3.47 7.51
CA ARG A 42 0.39 4.17 8.34
C ARG A 42 -0.91 4.46 7.58
N LEU A 43 -0.81 5.02 6.37
CA LEU A 43 -1.99 5.37 5.57
C LEU A 43 -2.70 4.14 5.00
N PHE A 44 -1.94 3.13 4.58
CA PHE A 44 -2.48 1.86 4.13
C PHE A 44 -3.32 1.25 5.25
N ARG A 45 -2.75 1.05 6.44
CA ARG A 45 -3.50 0.51 7.59
C ARG A 45 -4.72 1.34 7.95
N ARG A 46 -4.62 2.66 7.92
CA ARG A 46 -5.76 3.55 8.17
C ARG A 46 -6.91 3.33 7.18
N LEU A 47 -6.60 3.04 5.91
CA LEU A 47 -7.60 2.90 4.85
C LEU A 47 -8.07 1.47 4.59
N THR A 48 -7.26 0.46 4.93
CA THR A 48 -7.56 -0.96 4.67
C THR A 48 -7.84 -1.77 5.94
N GLY A 49 -7.55 -1.21 7.12
CA GLY A 49 -7.69 -1.90 8.41
C GLY A 49 -6.52 -2.81 8.77
N THR A 50 -5.55 -3.03 7.89
CA THR A 50 -4.44 -3.98 8.11
C THR A 50 -3.11 -3.48 7.54
N THR A 51 -1.99 -4.08 7.93
CA THR A 51 -0.67 -3.70 7.40
C THR A 51 -0.49 -4.20 5.96
N PRO A 52 0.39 -3.57 5.15
CA PRO A 52 0.70 -4.07 3.80
C PRO A 52 1.19 -5.53 3.78
N GLN A 53 1.99 -5.94 4.77
CA GLN A 53 2.50 -7.31 4.87
C GLN A 53 1.37 -8.29 5.16
N SER A 54 0.55 -8.01 6.16
CA SER A 54 -0.62 -8.85 6.49
C SER A 54 -1.60 -8.90 5.33
N TYR A 55 -1.81 -7.78 4.63
CA TYR A 55 -2.62 -7.75 3.41
C TYR A 55 -2.07 -8.69 2.35
N ARG A 56 -0.76 -8.66 2.07
CA ARG A 56 -0.14 -9.62 1.14
C ARG A 56 -0.46 -11.06 1.52
N LEU A 57 -0.19 -11.45 2.77
CA LEU A 57 -0.39 -12.81 3.25
C LEU A 57 -1.85 -13.28 3.18
N MET A 58 -2.83 -12.37 3.24
CA MET A 58 -4.25 -12.70 3.08
C MET A 58 -4.63 -13.08 1.64
N PHE A 59 -3.86 -12.62 0.65
CA PHE A 59 -4.15 -12.80 -0.78
C PHE A 59 -3.08 -13.60 -1.54
N GLN A 60 -1.93 -13.84 -0.91
CA GLN A 60 -0.81 -14.65 -1.40
C GLN A 60 -0.41 -15.61 -0.27
N PRO A 61 -1.08 -16.78 -0.17
CA PRO A 61 -0.78 -17.78 0.85
C PRO A 61 0.58 -18.45 0.63
#